data_AF-A0A6N6QE86-F1
#
_entry.id   AF-A0A6N6QE86-F1
#
_cell.length_a   1.000
_cell.length_b   1.000
_cell.length_c   1.000
_cell.angle_alpha   90.00
_cell.angle_beta   90.00
_cell.angle_gamma   90.00
#
_symmetry.space_group_name_H-M   'P 1'
#
loop_
_entity.id
_entity.type
_entity.pdbx_description
1 polymer ?
#
loop_
_entity_poly.entity_id
_entity_poly.type
_entity_poly.pdbx_seq_one_letter_code
_entity_poly.pdbx_strand_id
1 'polypeptide(L)'
;MNTRLHSVLFLALALGAMGCKKTSDAAAGADESGAAAATVPQKGDPAASQALATANAALQKNDYDAVIAALIAAKQSEGMSDQQKNQYRQSVRDTTTKLLEASQTDPKAKEAYENLSRLHKGH
;
A
#
# COMPACT_ATOMS: atom_id res chain seq x y z
N MET A 1 26.00 28.45 17.30
CA MET A 1 27.09 28.74 16.35
C MET A 1 27.85 27.44 16.10
N ASN A 2 27.89 27.05 14.82
CA ASN A 2 28.92 26.25 14.13
C ASN A 2 29.30 24.87 14.71
N THR A 3 29.06 23.77 14.02
CA THR A 3 29.93 23.38 12.88
C THR A 3 29.23 22.49 11.84
N ARG A 4 28.97 23.06 10.65
CA ARG A 4 28.85 22.34 9.38
C ARG A 4 30.25 22.29 8.76
N LEU A 5 30.94 21.13 8.73
CA LEU A 5 32.26 21.04 8.08
C LEU A 5 32.77 19.59 7.83
N HIS A 6 31.95 18.66 7.32
CA HIS A 6 32.47 17.34 6.89
C HIS A 6 31.96 16.89 5.51
N SER A 7 31.60 17.84 4.65
CA SER A 7 31.55 17.57 3.21
C SER A 7 32.98 17.45 2.66
N VAL A 8 33.17 16.48 1.76
CA VAL A 8 34.23 16.43 0.74
C VAL A 8 35.62 15.96 1.20
N LEU A 9 35.82 14.67 1.52
CA LEU A 9 37.14 14.02 1.30
C LEU A 9 37.19 12.49 1.41
N PHE A 10 36.39 11.70 0.68
CA PHE A 10 36.82 10.34 0.34
C PHE A 10 36.40 10.00 -1.09
N LEU A 11 37.13 10.68 -1.96
CA LEU A 11 37.24 10.46 -3.40
C LEU A 11 38.09 9.20 -3.64
N ALA A 12 37.57 8.30 -4.48
CA ALA A 12 38.31 7.38 -5.35
C ALA A 12 39.07 6.17 -4.77
N LEU A 13 38.49 4.98 -4.97
CA LEU A 13 39.16 3.78 -5.53
C LEU A 13 38.04 2.78 -5.93
N ALA A 14 37.46 2.78 -7.12
CA ALA A 14 38.00 2.41 -8.44
C ALA A 14 38.82 1.11 -8.42
N LEU A 15 38.18 -0.06 -8.62
CA LEU A 15 38.65 -1.17 -9.48
C LEU A 15 37.63 -2.33 -9.48
N GLY A 16 37.01 -2.61 -10.62
CA GLY A 16 36.09 -3.75 -10.77
C GLY A 16 35.29 -3.76 -12.08
N ALA A 17 35.97 -3.53 -13.21
CA ALA A 17 35.39 -3.66 -14.54
C ALA A 17 35.73 -5.04 -15.13
N MET A 18 34.72 -5.90 -15.29
CA MET A 18 34.68 -6.90 -16.37
C MET A 18 33.23 -7.38 -16.56
N GLY A 19 32.57 -6.93 -17.63
CA GLY A 19 31.22 -7.38 -17.97
C GLY A 19 30.43 -6.50 -18.94
N CYS A 20 31.05 -5.95 -19.98
CA CYS A 20 30.34 -5.23 -21.04
C CYS A 20 29.52 -6.19 -21.92
N LYS A 21 28.19 -6.05 -21.92
CA LYS A 21 27.40 -6.23 -23.14
C LYS A 21 26.15 -5.34 -23.10
N LYS A 22 26.14 -4.40 -24.04
CA LYS A 22 24.98 -3.79 -24.71
C LYS A 22 24.34 -2.55 -24.07
N THR A 23 24.77 -1.41 -24.60
CA THR A 23 23.98 -0.28 -25.13
C THR A 23 22.69 0.10 -24.38
N SER A 24 22.68 1.26 -23.73
CA SER A 24 22.09 2.48 -24.31
C SER A 24 22.15 3.66 -23.33
N ASP A 25 22.36 4.81 -23.94
CA ASP A 25 22.41 6.19 -23.44
C ASP A 25 21.32 6.52 -22.41
N ALA A 26 21.70 7.11 -21.27
CA ALA A 26 20.76 7.77 -20.36
C ALA A 26 21.48 8.80 -19.46
N ALA A 27 21.54 10.04 -19.95
CA ALA A 27 21.61 11.26 -19.14
C ALA A 27 20.96 12.38 -19.97
N ALA A 28 20.27 13.37 -19.45
CA ALA A 28 19.66 13.69 -18.16
C ALA A 28 18.86 14.98 -18.50
N GLY A 29 17.67 15.14 -17.94
CA GLY A 29 16.83 16.33 -18.13
C GLY A 29 15.37 15.93 -17.91
N ALA A 30 14.85 15.97 -16.68
CA ALA A 30 14.35 17.19 -16.06
C ALA A 30 13.27 17.85 -16.92
N ASP A 31 12.04 17.36 -16.78
CA ASP A 31 10.85 18.19 -16.94
C ASP A 31 9.88 17.82 -15.81
N GLU A 32 9.84 18.69 -14.80
CA GLU A 32 8.66 18.89 -14.00
C GLU A 32 7.51 19.27 -14.93
N SER A 33 6.41 18.52 -14.87
CA SER A 33 5.06 19.07 -14.73
C SER A 33 4.05 18.05 -15.23
N GLY A 34 3.08 17.73 -14.37
CA GLY A 34 1.87 17.06 -14.81
C GLY A 34 1.93 15.54 -14.83
N ALA A 35 2.22 14.92 -13.68
CA ALA A 35 1.61 13.64 -13.35
C ALA A 35 0.08 13.81 -13.15
N ALA A 36 -0.61 14.26 -14.20
CA ALA A 36 -2.02 14.01 -14.38
C ALA A 36 -2.11 12.87 -15.38
N ALA A 37 -1.72 11.68 -14.93
CA ALA A 37 -2.30 10.47 -15.48
C ALA A 37 -3.80 10.66 -15.30
N ALA A 38 -4.46 11.09 -16.37
CA ALA A 38 -5.90 11.21 -16.46
C ALA A 38 -6.44 9.82 -16.15
N THR A 39 -6.80 9.66 -14.88
CA THR A 39 -7.53 8.53 -14.36
C THR A 39 -8.80 8.48 -15.18
N VAL A 40 -8.83 7.55 -16.13
CA VAL A 40 -10.06 7.10 -16.77
C VAL A 40 -11.06 6.95 -15.62
N PRO A 41 -12.23 7.59 -15.66
CA PRO A 41 -13.21 7.47 -14.60
C PRO A 41 -13.62 6.00 -14.57
N GLN A 42 -13.01 5.24 -13.66
CA GLN A 42 -13.50 3.91 -13.31
C GLN A 42 -14.92 4.16 -12.83
N LYS A 43 -15.88 3.77 -13.67
CA LYS A 43 -17.28 3.62 -13.32
C LYS A 43 -17.38 2.49 -12.31
N GLY A 44 -16.91 2.78 -11.11
CA GLY A 44 -16.85 1.93 -9.96
C GLY A 44 -17.42 2.71 -8.79
N ASP A 45 -18.03 2.02 -7.85
CA ASP A 45 -18.70 2.66 -6.73
C ASP A 45 -17.70 3.55 -5.95
N PRO A 46 -17.92 4.87 -5.83
CA PRO A 46 -17.00 5.75 -5.13
C PRO A 46 -16.94 5.45 -3.63
N ALA A 47 -18.01 4.92 -3.04
CA ALA A 47 -18.05 4.50 -1.65
C ALA A 47 -17.14 3.29 -1.41
N ALA A 48 -17.06 2.36 -2.35
CA ALA A 48 -16.12 1.24 -2.29
C ALA A 48 -14.65 1.71 -2.23
N SER A 49 -14.28 2.66 -3.09
CA SER A 49 -12.93 3.23 -3.10
C SER A 49 -12.60 3.97 -1.80
N GLN A 50 -13.57 4.74 -1.28
CA GLN A 50 -13.39 5.50 -0.04
C GLN A 50 -13.30 4.59 1.19
N ALA A 51 -14.10 3.52 1.21
CA ALA A 51 -14.03 2.49 2.24
C ALA A 51 -12.67 1.78 2.22
N LEU A 52 -12.14 1.41 1.05
CA LEU A 52 -10.81 0.81 0.94
C LEU A 52 -9.67 1.76 1.38
N ALA A 53 -9.77 3.05 1.05
CA ALA A 53 -8.82 4.05 1.53
C ALA A 53 -8.87 4.19 3.06
N THR A 54 -10.07 4.16 3.63
CA THR A 54 -10.29 4.20 5.09
C THR A 54 -9.72 2.96 5.77
N ALA A 55 -9.95 1.77 5.20
CA ALA A 55 -9.39 0.51 5.71
C ALA A 55 -7.86 0.57 5.75
N ASN A 56 -7.21 1.05 4.68
CA ASN A 56 -5.74 1.19 4.65
C ASN A 56 -5.22 2.20 5.68
N ALA A 57 -5.89 3.35 5.84
CA ALA A 57 -5.50 4.36 6.82
C ALA A 57 -5.68 3.86 8.27
N ALA A 58 -6.77 3.15 8.55
CA ALA A 58 -7.03 2.53 9.84
C ALA A 58 -6.01 1.43 10.16
N LEU A 59 -5.63 0.63 9.15
CA LEU A 59 -4.62 -0.41 9.28
C LEU A 59 -3.24 0.17 9.65
N GLN A 60 -2.88 1.34 9.12
CA GLN A 60 -1.64 2.05 9.51
C GLN A 60 -1.66 2.56 10.95
N LYS A 61 -2.85 2.81 11.50
CA LYS A 61 -3.06 3.25 12.88
C LYS A 61 -3.29 2.10 13.87
N ASN A 62 -3.27 0.85 13.40
CA ASN A 62 -3.69 -0.34 14.17
C ASN A 62 -5.12 -0.23 14.71
N ASP A 63 -5.99 0.52 14.02
CA ASP A 63 -7.40 0.67 14.37
C ASP A 63 -8.21 -0.45 13.70
N TYR A 64 -8.11 -1.65 14.29
CA TYR A 64 -8.65 -2.87 13.68
C TYR A 64 -10.17 -2.87 13.52
N ASP A 65 -10.89 -2.20 14.43
CA ASP A 65 -12.34 -2.04 14.36
C ASP A 65 -12.75 -1.21 13.13
N ALA A 66 -12.06 -0.09 12.91
CA ALA A 66 -12.28 0.75 11.74
C ALA A 66 -11.90 0.03 10.43
N VAL A 67 -10.87 -0.81 10.43
CA VAL A 67 -10.50 -1.63 9.26
C VAL A 67 -11.63 -2.59 8.89
N ILE A 68 -12.17 -3.33 9.86
CA ILE A 68 -13.24 -4.30 9.61
C ILE A 68 -14.50 -3.60 9.13
N ALA A 69 -14.91 -2.51 9.79
CA ALA A 69 -16.08 -1.74 9.40
C ALA A 69 -15.96 -1.21 7.95
N ALA A 70 -14.77 -0.72 7.58
CA ALA A 70 -14.50 -0.24 6.25
C ALA A 70 -14.49 -1.37 5.19
N LEU A 71 -13.91 -2.53 5.50
CA LEU A 71 -13.95 -3.69 4.60
C LEU A 71 -15.39 -4.22 4.42
N ILE A 72 -16.21 -4.20 5.47
CA ILE A 72 -17.63 -4.57 5.38
C ILE A 72 -18.38 -3.60 4.46
N ALA A 73 -18.19 -2.29 4.63
CA ALA A 73 -18.81 -1.28 3.77
C ALA A 73 -18.39 -1.44 2.30
N ALA A 74 -17.11 -1.72 2.07
CA ALA A 74 -16.60 -2.02 0.73
C ALA A 74 -17.26 -3.29 0.14
N LYS A 75 -17.39 -4.37 0.92
CA LYS A 75 -18.06 -5.62 0.49
C LYS A 75 -19.52 -5.40 0.10
N GLN A 76 -20.23 -4.53 0.83
CA GLN A 76 -21.65 -4.23 0.59
C GLN A 76 -21.89 -3.30 -0.61
N SER A 77 -20.84 -2.78 -1.25
CA SER A 77 -20.97 -1.89 -2.40
C SER A 77 -21.39 -2.68 -3.66
N GLU A 78 -22.67 -2.61 -4.01
CA GLU A 78 -23.25 -3.21 -5.21
C GLU A 78 -22.85 -2.43 -6.47
N GLY A 79 -21.63 -2.64 -6.96
CA GLY A 79 -21.14 -1.92 -8.15
C GLY A 79 -19.63 -1.82 -8.27
N MET A 80 -18.87 -2.60 -7.50
CA MET A 80 -17.42 -2.60 -7.64
C MET A 80 -16.99 -3.00 -9.06
N SER A 81 -16.15 -2.18 -9.68
CA SER A 81 -15.45 -2.56 -10.90
C SER A 81 -14.45 -3.70 -10.61
N ASP A 82 -14.02 -4.43 -11.63
CA ASP A 82 -13.11 -5.58 -11.40
C ASP A 82 -11.77 -5.17 -10.78
N GLN A 83 -11.28 -3.97 -11.11
CA GLN A 83 -10.11 -3.39 -10.46
C GLN A 83 -10.38 -3.07 -8.97
N GLN A 84 -11.57 -2.55 -8.61
CA GLN A 84 -11.93 -2.34 -7.21
C GLN A 84 -12.10 -3.66 -6.46
N LYS A 85 -12.66 -4.70 -7.09
CA LYS A 85 -12.74 -6.05 -6.51
C LYS A 85 -11.34 -6.63 -6.27
N ASN A 86 -10.40 -6.40 -7.19
CA ASN A 86 -9.01 -6.83 -7.00
C ASN A 86 -8.33 -6.08 -5.87
N GLN A 87 -8.51 -4.76 -5.79
CA GLN A 87 -8.01 -3.95 -4.67
C GLN A 87 -8.63 -4.37 -3.33
N TYR A 88 -9.94 -4.67 -3.31
CA TYR A 88 -10.61 -5.20 -2.13
C TYR A 88 -10.01 -6.55 -1.70
N ARG A 89 -9.86 -7.50 -2.63
CA ARG A 89 -9.24 -8.80 -2.35
C ARG A 89 -7.82 -8.66 -1.82
N GLN A 90 -7.05 -7.72 -2.35
CA GLN A 90 -5.70 -7.46 -1.88
C GLN A 90 -5.69 -6.83 -0.48
N SER A 91 -6.53 -5.81 -0.24
CA SER A 91 -6.66 -5.17 1.06
C SER A 91 -7.11 -6.13 2.16
N VAL A 92 -8.03 -7.06 1.85
CA VAL A 92 -8.40 -8.15 2.76
C VAL A 92 -7.19 -9.02 3.09
N ARG A 93 -6.43 -9.46 2.08
CA ARG A 93 -5.26 -10.33 2.32
C ARG A 93 -4.22 -9.62 3.20
N ASP A 94 -3.89 -8.37 2.88
CA ASP A 94 -2.92 -7.59 3.63
C ASP A 94 -3.39 -7.37 5.08
N THR A 95 -4.67 -7.05 5.26
CA THR A 95 -5.29 -6.92 6.58
C THR A 95 -5.24 -8.23 7.36
N THR A 96 -5.57 -9.34 6.71
CA THR A 96 -5.55 -10.68 7.30
C THR A 96 -4.15 -11.04 7.78
N THR A 97 -3.13 -10.80 6.96
CA THR A 97 -1.72 -11.04 7.31
C THR A 97 -1.29 -10.18 8.50
N LYS A 98 -1.57 -8.87 8.47
CA LYS A 98 -1.20 -7.98 9.58
C LYS A 98 -1.93 -8.31 10.88
N LEU A 99 -3.23 -8.62 10.80
CA LEU A 99 -3.99 -9.04 11.97
C LEU A 99 -3.45 -10.36 12.53
N LEU A 100 -3.05 -11.30 11.67
CA LEU A 100 -2.44 -12.56 12.10
C LEU A 100 -1.08 -12.32 12.78
N GLU A 101 -0.24 -11.46 12.22
CA GLU A 101 1.05 -11.07 12.82
C GLU A 101 0.83 -10.38 14.17
N ALA A 102 -0.05 -9.39 14.23
CA ALA A 102 -0.38 -8.66 15.45
C ALA A 102 -1.09 -9.54 16.49
N SER A 103 -1.84 -10.56 16.09
CA SER A 103 -2.54 -11.48 17.00
C SER A 103 -1.61 -12.28 17.90
N GLN A 104 -0.31 -12.35 17.56
CA GLN A 104 0.69 -13.01 18.38
C GLN A 104 0.99 -12.25 19.67
N THR A 105 0.75 -10.93 19.68
CA THR A 105 1.09 -10.04 20.79
C THR A 105 -0.09 -9.18 21.27
N ASP A 106 -1.14 -9.02 20.46
CA ASP A 106 -2.32 -8.21 20.77
C ASP A 106 -3.62 -9.05 20.70
N PRO A 107 -4.35 -9.20 21.83
CA PRO A 107 -5.63 -9.90 21.85
C PRO A 107 -6.70 -9.22 20.98
N LYS A 108 -6.66 -7.90 20.79
CA LYS A 108 -7.62 -7.19 19.93
C LYS A 108 -7.42 -7.54 18.46
N ALA A 109 -6.17 -7.67 18.02
CA ALA A 109 -5.87 -8.11 16.66
C ALA A 109 -6.37 -9.54 16.41
N LYS A 110 -6.30 -10.41 17.42
CA LYS A 110 -6.87 -11.77 17.36
C LYS A 110 -8.38 -11.76 17.20
N GLU A 111 -9.10 -10.98 18.00
CA GLU A 111 -10.56 -10.84 17.89
C GLU A 111 -10.97 -10.27 16.53
N ALA A 112 -10.25 -9.26 16.04
CA ALA A 112 -10.45 -8.69 14.72
C ALA A 112 -10.22 -9.72 13.59
N TYR A 113 -9.16 -10.53 13.69
CA TYR A 113 -8.90 -11.62 12.74
C TYR A 113 -10.04 -12.66 12.70
N GLU A 114 -10.56 -13.05 13.87
CA GLU A 114 -11.67 -13.99 13.96
C GLU A 114 -12.95 -13.40 13.36
N ASN A 115 -13.26 -12.14 13.64
CA ASN A 115 -14.40 -11.43 13.06
C ASN A 115 -14.30 -11.35 11.53
N LEU A 116 -13.13 -10.98 11.00
CA LEU A 116 -12.87 -10.95 9.57
C LEU A 116 -13.03 -12.34 8.94
N SER A 117 -12.49 -13.38 9.59
CA SER A 117 -12.59 -14.77 9.12
C SER A 117 -14.04 -15.26 9.07
N ARG A 118 -14.87 -14.92 10.06
CA ARG A 118 -16.31 -15.25 10.08
C ARG A 118 -17.05 -14.57 8.93
N LEU A 119 -16.73 -13.32 8.63
CA LEU A 119 -17.34 -12.58 7.52
C LEU A 119 -17.04 -13.19 6.13
N HIS A 120 -15.90 -13.87 6.02
CA HIS A 120 -15.44 -14.51 4.79
C HIS A 120 -15.87 -15.97 4.66
N LYS A 121 -16.01 -16.71 5.77
CA LYS A 121 -16.48 -18.10 5.79
C LYS A 121 -18.00 -18.23 5.86
N GLY A 122 -18.71 -17.21 6.35
CA GLY A 122 -20.14 -17.24 6.64
C GLY A 122 -21.06 -16.94 5.46
N HIS A 123 -20.73 -17.37 4.24
CA HIS A 123 -21.63 -17.21 3.09
C HIS A 123 -21.52 -18.38 2.12
#